data_AF-A0A6N2WEA3-F1
#
_entry.id   AF-A0A6N2WEA3-F1
#
_cell.length_a   1.000
_cell.length_b   1.000
_cell.length_c   1.000
_cell.angle_alpha   90.00
_cell.angle_beta   90.00
_cell.angle_gamma   90.00
#
_symmetry.space_group_name_H-M   'P 1'
#
loop_
_entity.id
_entity.type
_entity.pdbx_description
1 polymer ?
#
loop_
_entity_poly.entity_id
_entity_poly.type
_entity_poly.pdbx_seq_one_letter_code
_entity_poly.pdbx_strand_id
1 'polypeptide(L)'
;MLALSQDVQQNRPVEAREHIRRFHELFFTLSPDKSAIESNIQRALYLSDESAIGYYRNLQEKGYFNRMIAGNISQTLTVDSIQGNFNSYPYEMKTYSRQHIIRSSSVTERSLVTTCRLRNVTRSDNNPQGFLIESFTIIENRDIGQYER
;
A
#
# COMPACT_ATOMS: atom_id res chain seq x y z
N MET A 1 12.37 34.30 5.62
CA MET A 1 12.11 32.88 5.28
C MET A 1 11.18 32.24 6.33
N LEU A 2 9.95 32.75 6.50
CA LEU A 2 8.95 32.20 7.43
C LEU A 2 7.72 31.62 6.69
N ALA A 3 7.45 32.08 5.46
CA ALA A 3 6.40 31.54 4.62
C ALA A 3 6.70 30.09 4.17
N LEU A 4 7.94 29.83 3.72
CA LEU A 4 8.33 28.52 3.18
C LEU A 4 8.25 27.38 4.23
N SER A 5 8.53 27.67 5.50
CA SER A 5 8.44 26.70 6.59
C SER A 5 7.01 26.43 7.07
N GLN A 6 6.12 27.43 6.96
CA GLN A 6 4.68 27.25 7.22
C GLN A 6 4.02 26.38 6.15
N ASP A 7 4.33 26.60 4.87
CA ASP A 7 3.80 25.80 3.75
C ASP A 7 4.19 24.32 3.86
N VAL A 8 5.43 24.03 4.29
CA VAL A 8 5.93 22.65 4.45
C VAL A 8 5.22 21.90 5.59
N GLN A 9 4.94 22.58 6.70
CA GLN A 9 4.19 22.00 7.83
C GLN A 9 2.72 21.74 7.44
N GLN A 10 2.10 22.65 6.71
CA GLN A 10 0.70 22.55 6.29
C GLN A 10 0.47 21.44 5.25
N ASN A 11 1.47 21.17 4.40
CA ASN A 11 1.41 20.11 3.39
C ASN A 11 1.76 18.72 3.91
N ARG A 12 2.34 18.61 5.12
CA ARG A 12 2.82 17.34 5.67
C ARG A 12 1.73 16.26 5.78
N PRO A 13 0.48 16.56 6.18
CA PRO A 13 -0.62 15.59 6.14
C PRO A 13 -0.96 15.09 4.73
N VAL A 14 -0.86 15.98 3.73
CA VAL A 14 -1.11 15.61 2.32
C VAL A 14 0.00 14.70 1.82
N GLU A 15 1.27 15.07 2.07
CA GLU A 15 2.43 14.24 1.72
C GLU A 15 2.34 12.84 2.37
N ALA A 16 1.92 12.77 3.64
CA ALA A 16 1.75 11.51 4.36
C ALA A 16 0.67 10.61 3.72
N ARG A 17 -0.47 11.19 3.34
CA ARG A 17 -1.54 10.44 2.67
C ARG A 17 -1.08 9.93 1.30
N GLU A 18 -0.34 10.74 0.56
CA GLU A 18 0.19 10.33 -0.74
C GLU A 18 1.26 9.24 -0.60
N HIS A 19 2.13 9.31 0.41
CA HIS A 19 3.10 8.26 0.73
C HIS A 19 2.43 6.91 0.97
N ILE A 20 1.36 6.92 1.77
CA ILE A 20 0.57 5.74 2.09
C ILE A 20 -0.17 5.22 0.87
N ARG A 21 -0.79 6.10 0.07
CA ARG A 21 -1.46 5.72 -1.17
C ARG A 21 -0.50 5.01 -2.11
N ARG A 22 0.67 5.61 -2.36
CA ARG A 22 1.70 5.06 -3.24
C ARG A 22 2.21 3.71 -2.77
N PHE A 23 2.45 3.55 -1.47
CA PHE A 23 2.80 2.24 -0.91
C PHE A 23 1.73 1.19 -1.20
N HIS A 24 0.47 1.49 -0.92
CA HIS A 24 -0.64 0.57 -1.11
C HIS A 24 -0.83 0.18 -2.58
N GLU A 25 -0.79 1.16 -3.48
CA GLU A 25 -0.91 0.92 -4.92
C GLU A 25 0.23 0.04 -5.44
N LEU A 26 1.48 0.32 -5.06
CA LEU A 26 2.63 -0.50 -5.44
C LEU A 26 2.57 -1.92 -4.84
N PHE A 27 2.15 -2.03 -3.58
CA PHE A 27 2.20 -3.30 -2.86
C PHE A 27 1.08 -4.26 -3.27
N PHE A 28 -0.12 -3.74 -3.56
CA PHE A 28 -1.30 -4.56 -3.84
C PHE A 28 -1.74 -4.54 -5.31
N THR A 29 -1.12 -3.73 -6.18
CA THR A 29 -1.37 -3.84 -7.63
C THR A 29 -0.39 -4.82 -8.25
N LEU A 30 -0.92 -5.97 -8.68
CA LEU A 30 -0.14 -7.10 -9.13
C LEU A 30 -0.62 -7.53 -10.52
N SER A 31 0.26 -7.40 -11.50
CA SER A 31 0.05 -7.96 -12.84
C SER A 31 0.49 -9.43 -12.86
N PRO A 32 -0.05 -10.29 -13.74
CA PRO A 32 0.38 -11.69 -13.88
C PRO A 32 1.75 -11.83 -14.57
N ASP A 33 2.70 -10.96 -14.22
CA ASP A 33 4.09 -10.96 -14.69
C ASP A 33 5.03 -10.89 -13.48
N LYS A 34 5.95 -11.85 -13.41
CA LYS A 34 6.86 -11.98 -12.26
C LYS A 34 7.74 -10.74 -12.08
N SER A 35 8.28 -10.21 -13.17
CA SER A 35 9.22 -9.07 -13.11
C SER A 35 8.53 -7.78 -12.65
N ALA A 36 7.28 -7.56 -13.11
CA ALA A 36 6.45 -6.44 -12.71
C ALA A 36 6.07 -6.52 -11.23
N ILE A 37 5.70 -7.72 -10.74
CA ILE A 37 5.40 -7.94 -9.31
C ILE A 37 6.63 -7.61 -8.46
N GLU A 38 7.78 -8.20 -8.77
CA GLU A 38 9.00 -8.03 -7.97
C GLU A 38 9.44 -6.55 -7.94
N SER A 39 9.40 -5.87 -9.10
CA SER A 39 9.73 -4.44 -9.21
C SER A 39 8.79 -3.55 -8.40
N ASN A 40 7.47 -3.77 -8.48
CA ASN A 40 6.49 -3.00 -7.73
C ASN A 40 6.64 -3.21 -6.22
N ILE A 41 6.80 -4.46 -5.79
CA ILE A 41 7.03 -4.78 -4.38
C ILE A 41 8.31 -4.13 -3.89
N GLN A 42 9.42 -4.25 -4.62
CA GLN A 42 10.69 -3.63 -4.22
C GLN A 42 10.55 -2.12 -4.00
N ARG A 43 9.81 -1.44 -4.89
CA ARG A 43 9.52 0.00 -4.74
C ARG A 43 8.63 0.30 -3.53
N ALA A 44 7.64 -0.55 -3.24
CA ALA A 44 6.82 -0.42 -2.04
C ALA A 44 7.67 -0.61 -0.77
N LEU A 45 8.60 -1.56 -0.77
CA LEU A 45 9.47 -1.85 0.37
C LEU A 45 10.43 -0.71 0.71
N TYR A 46 10.77 0.18 -0.24
CA TYR A 46 11.51 1.42 0.09
C TYR A 46 10.71 2.41 0.93
N LEU A 47 9.39 2.26 1.00
CA LEU A 47 8.48 3.16 1.72
C LEU A 47 8.09 2.62 3.10
N SER A 48 8.51 1.40 3.45
CA SER A 48 8.09 0.68 4.66
C SER A 48 9.26 0.01 5.39
N ASP A 49 9.02 -0.37 6.64
CA ASP A 49 9.93 -1.17 7.45
C ASP A 49 9.82 -2.69 7.15
N GLU A 50 10.40 -3.49 8.03
CA GLU A 50 10.39 -4.95 7.97
C GLU A 50 8.99 -5.58 8.07
N SER A 51 7.98 -4.88 8.59
CA SER A 51 6.63 -5.43 8.76
C SER A 51 5.98 -5.77 7.42
N ALA A 52 6.14 -4.90 6.41
CA ALA A 52 5.68 -5.15 5.06
C ALA A 52 6.48 -6.27 4.36
N ILE A 53 7.78 -6.36 4.65
CA ILE A 53 8.65 -7.43 4.15
C ILE A 53 8.17 -8.79 4.67
N GLY A 54 7.83 -8.88 5.96
CA GLY A 54 7.30 -10.08 6.58
C GLY A 54 6.01 -10.56 5.91
N TYR A 55 5.09 -9.63 5.62
CA TYR A 55 3.84 -9.95 4.92
C TYR A 55 4.10 -10.44 3.48
N TYR A 56 5.00 -9.77 2.74
CA TYR A 56 5.39 -10.20 1.40
C TYR A 56 6.00 -11.62 1.41
N ARG A 57 6.93 -11.90 2.32
CA ARG A 57 7.55 -13.23 2.47
C ARG A 57 6.50 -14.31 2.75
N ASN A 58 5.54 -14.02 3.64
CA ASN A 58 4.45 -14.95 3.93
C ASN A 58 3.62 -15.29 2.69
N LEU A 59 3.28 -14.29 1.86
CA LEU A 59 2.58 -14.50 0.59
C LEU A 59 3.41 -15.31 -0.40
N GLN A 60 4.71 -15.03 -0.47
CA GLN A 60 5.65 -15.75 -1.34
C GLN A 60 5.78 -17.22 -0.94
N GLU A 61 5.98 -17.51 0.35
CA GLU A 61 6.05 -18.87 0.91
C GLU A 61 4.76 -19.67 0.68
N LYS A 62 3.61 -19.00 0.78
CA LYS A 62 2.30 -19.58 0.44
C LYS A 62 2.07 -19.77 -1.06
N GLY A 63 3.02 -19.39 -1.91
CA GLY A 63 2.92 -19.49 -3.37
C GLY A 63 1.85 -18.58 -3.98
N TYR A 64 1.50 -17.47 -3.33
CA TYR A 64 0.43 -16.56 -3.79
C TYR A 64 0.69 -16.03 -5.19
N PHE A 65 1.88 -15.47 -5.42
CA PHE A 65 2.27 -14.88 -6.71
C PHE A 65 2.33 -15.92 -7.83
N ASN A 66 2.83 -17.13 -7.54
CA ASN A 66 2.88 -18.22 -8.51
C ASN A 66 1.47 -18.64 -8.97
N ARG A 67 0.51 -18.74 -8.05
CA ARG A 67 -0.90 -19.02 -8.40
C ARG A 67 -1.52 -17.89 -9.22
N MET A 68 -1.17 -16.65 -8.90
CA MET A 68 -1.68 -15.48 -9.61
C MET A 68 -1.22 -15.47 -11.07
N ILE A 69 0.08 -15.72 -11.31
CA ILE A 69 0.66 -15.83 -12.65
C ILE A 69 0.06 -17.02 -13.41
N ALA A 70 0.04 -18.21 -12.81
CA ALA A 70 -0.46 -19.43 -13.45
C ALA A 70 -1.96 -19.33 -13.82
N GLY A 71 -2.75 -18.61 -13.01
CA GLY A 71 -4.17 -18.36 -13.26
C GLY A 71 -4.45 -17.16 -14.16
N ASN A 72 -3.42 -16.49 -14.69
CA ASN A 72 -3.54 -15.22 -15.42
C ASN A 72 -4.44 -14.19 -14.69
N ILE A 73 -4.25 -14.10 -13.37
CA ILE A 73 -5.03 -13.25 -12.49
C ILE A 73 -4.32 -11.90 -12.38
N SER A 74 -5.05 -10.80 -12.58
CA SER A 74 -4.56 -9.47 -12.24
C SER A 74 -5.28 -8.94 -11.00
N GLN A 75 -4.55 -8.21 -10.17
CA GLN A 75 -5.08 -7.56 -8.99
C GLN A 75 -4.79 -6.07 -9.08
N THR A 76 -5.81 -5.25 -8.90
CA THR A 76 -5.65 -3.79 -8.77
C THR A 76 -6.18 -3.33 -7.42
N LEU A 77 -5.50 -2.36 -6.83
CA LEU A 77 -5.95 -1.72 -5.61
C LEU A 77 -6.37 -0.28 -5.90
N THR A 78 -7.52 0.12 -5.36
CA THR A 78 -7.94 1.52 -5.32
C THR A 78 -8.06 1.96 -3.87
N VAL A 79 -7.40 3.05 -3.52
CA VAL A 79 -7.47 3.63 -2.17
C VAL A 79 -8.63 4.63 -2.12
N ASP A 80 -9.67 4.27 -1.37
CA ASP A 80 -10.89 5.08 -1.19
C ASP A 80 -10.62 6.27 -0.27
N SER A 81 -10.08 6.00 0.92
CA SER A 81 -9.79 7.05 1.90
C SER A 81 -8.66 6.66 2.84
N ILE A 82 -7.93 7.68 3.30
CA ILE A 82 -6.88 7.55 4.31
C ILE A 82 -7.24 8.49 5.46
N GLN A 83 -7.43 7.91 6.64
CA GLN A 83 -7.66 8.63 7.89
C GLN A 83 -6.38 8.59 8.71
N GLY A 84 -6.02 9.70 9.34
CA GLY A 84 -4.78 9.82 10.07
C GLY A 84 -4.88 10.81 11.21
N ASN A 85 -4.28 10.48 12.35
CA ASN A 85 -4.16 11.42 13.46
C ASN A 85 -2.75 12.05 13.44
N PHE A 86 -2.69 13.33 13.08
CA PHE A 86 -1.44 14.10 13.05
C PHE A 86 -1.14 14.82 14.37
N ASN A 87 -1.99 14.67 15.40
CA ASN A 87 -1.81 15.33 16.70
C ASN A 87 -0.92 14.52 17.66
N SER A 88 -0.66 13.25 17.36
CA SER A 88 0.16 12.36 18.17
C SER A 88 1.20 11.67 17.27
N TYR A 89 2.46 11.69 17.70
CA TYR A 89 3.57 11.07 16.98
C TYR A 89 4.03 9.80 17.71
N PRO A 90 4.34 8.68 17.01
CA PRO A 90 4.25 8.48 15.56
C PRO A 90 2.81 8.56 15.02
N TYR A 91 2.64 9.03 13.78
CA TYR A 91 1.30 9.29 13.24
C TYR A 91 0.59 7.97 12.95
N GLU A 92 -0.56 7.75 13.57
CA GLU A 92 -1.37 6.56 13.33
C GLU A 92 -2.29 6.78 12.14
N MET A 93 -2.22 5.85 11.18
CA MET A 93 -2.86 5.98 9.88
C MET A 93 -3.68 4.72 9.61
N LYS A 94 -4.91 4.93 9.13
CA LYS A 94 -5.83 3.87 8.72
C LYS A 94 -6.26 4.10 7.28
N THR A 95 -6.10 3.07 6.46
CA THR A 95 -6.39 3.13 5.02
C THR A 95 -7.56 2.22 4.71
N TYR A 96 -8.52 2.75 3.97
CA TYR A 96 -9.65 2.01 3.42
C TYR A 96 -9.45 1.93 1.91
N SER A 97 -9.50 0.70 1.40
CA SER A 97 -9.18 0.43 0.00
C SER A 97 -10.00 -0.76 -0.52
N ARG A 98 -10.13 -0.84 -1.84
CA ARG A 98 -10.80 -1.93 -2.54
C ARG A 98 -9.82 -2.62 -3.46
N GLN A 99 -9.83 -3.94 -3.43
CA GLN A 99 -9.08 -4.79 -4.34
C GLN A 99 -10.02 -5.36 -5.38
N HIS A 100 -9.65 -5.26 -6.64
CA HIS A 100 -10.31 -5.95 -7.73
C HIS A 100 -9.40 -7.08 -8.21
N ILE A 101 -9.85 -8.32 -8.06
CA ILE A 101 -9.15 -9.51 -8.54
C ILE A 101 -9.84 -9.94 -9.83
N ILE A 102 -9.19 -9.64 -10.95
CA ILE A 102 -9.69 -9.91 -12.28
C ILE A 102 -9.10 -11.25 -12.74
N ARG A 103 -10.00 -12.19 -13.01
CA ARG A 103 -9.69 -13.48 -13.62
C ARG A 103 -10.20 -13.49 -15.07
N SER A 104 -9.95 -14.60 -15.77
CA SER A 104 -10.43 -14.79 -17.14
C SER A 104 -11.95 -14.59 -17.28
N SER A 105 -12.74 -15.12 -16.33
CA SER A 105 -14.21 -15.15 -16.40
C SER A 105 -14.94 -14.38 -15.30
N SER A 106 -14.24 -13.86 -14.30
CA SER A 106 -14.88 -13.21 -13.16
C SER A 106 -14.03 -12.11 -12.57
N VAL A 107 -14.69 -11.15 -11.95
CA VAL A 107 -14.09 -10.12 -11.12
C VAL A 107 -14.58 -10.30 -9.69
N THR A 108 -13.65 -10.42 -8.75
CA THR A 108 -13.95 -10.43 -7.32
C THR A 108 -13.52 -9.10 -6.71
N GLU A 109 -14.43 -8.47 -5.98
CA GLU A 109 -14.15 -7.28 -5.19
C GLU A 109 -13.88 -7.66 -3.73
N ARG A 110 -12.83 -7.10 -3.14
CA ARG A 110 -12.51 -7.24 -1.72
C ARG A 110 -12.36 -5.89 -1.06
N SER A 111 -12.89 -5.78 0.15
CA SER A 111 -12.57 -4.69 1.07
C SER A 111 -11.24 -5.00 1.74
N LEU A 112 -10.31 -4.04 1.69
CA LEU A 112 -9.03 -4.08 2.36
C LEU A 112 -8.91 -2.87 3.28
N VAL A 113 -8.83 -3.12 4.59
CA VAL A 113 -8.57 -2.11 5.61
C VAL A 113 -7.24 -2.40 6.27
N THR A 114 -6.35 -1.41 6.28
CA THR A 114 -5.02 -1.54 6.86
C THR A 114 -4.79 -0.44 7.90
N THR A 115 -3.88 -0.72 8.83
CA THR A 115 -3.38 0.26 9.80
C THR A 115 -1.86 0.25 9.78
N CYS A 116 -1.27 1.42 9.99
CA CYS A 116 0.16 1.57 10.15
C CYS A 116 0.51 2.79 11.00
N ARG A 117 1.78 2.89 11.36
CA ARG A 117 2.39 4.07 11.97
C ARG A 117 3.30 4.73 10.95
N LEU A 118 3.33 6.06 10.95
CA LEU A 118 4.16 6.83 10.05
C LEU A 118 5.23 7.58 10.83
N ARG A 119 6.49 7.30 10.51
CA ARG A 119 7.66 7.93 11.11
C ARG A 119 8.36 8.84 10.11
N ASN A 120 8.93 9.94 10.57
CA ASN A 120 9.72 10.81 9.70
C ASN A 120 11.12 10.21 9.48
N VAL A 121 11.60 10.23 8.24
CA VAL A 121 12.94 9.80 7.84
C VAL A 121 13.57 10.80 6.87
N THR A 122 14.88 10.70 6.67
CA THR A 122 15.60 11.52 5.70
C THR A 122 15.04 11.28 4.30
N ARG A 123 14.74 12.37 3.58
CA ARG A 123 14.28 12.31 2.19
C ARG A 123 15.38 11.73 1.29
N SER A 124 14.98 10.96 0.30
CA SER A 124 15.84 10.39 -0.73
C SER A 124 15.12 10.38 -2.07
N ASP A 125 15.83 10.10 -3.17
CA ASP A 125 15.22 10.03 -4.49
C ASP A 125 14.09 8.98 -4.57
N ASN A 126 14.22 7.90 -3.80
CA ASN A 126 13.21 6.84 -3.72
C ASN A 126 12.07 7.16 -2.73
N ASN A 127 12.33 8.05 -1.76
CA ASN A 127 11.37 8.48 -0.74
C ASN A 127 11.41 10.01 -0.57
N PRO A 128 10.87 10.76 -1.54
CA PRO A 128 10.94 12.22 -1.54
C PRO A 128 10.07 12.84 -0.43
N GLN A 129 9.07 12.10 0.05
CA GLN A 129 8.17 12.54 1.11
C GLN A 129 8.83 12.45 2.50
N GLY A 130 9.80 11.55 2.68
CA GLY A 130 10.56 11.42 3.93
C GLY A 130 9.73 10.80 5.04
N PHE A 131 8.91 9.80 4.70
CA PHE A 131 8.15 9.02 5.66
C PHE A 131 8.51 7.53 5.58
N LEU A 132 8.40 6.83 6.70
CA LEU A 132 8.53 5.39 6.76
C LEU A 132 7.27 4.81 7.37
N ILE A 133 6.68 3.84 6.67
CA ILE A 133 5.54 3.06 7.15
C ILE A 133 6.07 1.98 8.09
N GLU A 134 5.59 1.97 9.32
CA GLU A 134 5.95 1.02 10.37
C GLU A 134 4.73 0.27 10.88
N SER A 135 4.97 -0.94 11.40
CA SER A 135 3.92 -1.77 12.01
C SER A 135 2.70 -1.99 11.09
N PHE A 136 2.94 -2.22 9.80
CA PHE A 136 1.91 -2.45 8.80
C PHE A 136 1.08 -3.70 9.14
N THR A 137 -0.23 -3.51 9.32
CA THR A 137 -1.16 -4.57 9.71
C THR A 137 -2.43 -4.51 8.88
N ILE A 138 -2.91 -5.66 8.43
CA ILE A 138 -4.21 -5.81 7.76
C ILE A 138 -5.28 -6.06 8.82
N ILE A 139 -6.26 -5.16 8.91
CA ILE A 139 -7.40 -5.25 9.85
C ILE A 139 -8.56 -5.99 9.19
N GLU A 140 -8.79 -5.76 7.91
CA GLU A 140 -9.85 -6.41 7.15
C GLU A 140 -9.33 -6.78 5.76
N ASN A 141 -9.65 -7.98 5.31
CA ASN A 141 -9.44 -8.43 3.94
C ASN A 141 -10.56 -9.41 3.56
N ARG A 142 -11.73 -8.86 3.21
CA ARG A 142 -12.97 -9.63 3.01
C ARG A 142 -13.53 -9.42 1.61
N ASP A 143 -14.03 -10.51 1.01
CA ASP A 143 -14.77 -10.45 -0.24
C ASP A 143 -16.10 -9.68 -0.02
N ILE A 144 -16.39 -8.72 -0.90
CA ILE A 144 -17.61 -7.90 -0.85
C ILE A 144 -18.55 -8.17 -2.03
N GLY A 145 -18.03 -8.75 -3.11
CA GLY A 145 -18.83 -9.10 -4.27
C GLY A 145 -18.04 -9.89 -5.30
N GLN A 146 -18.76 -10.59 -6.18
CA GLN A 146 -18.20 -11.24 -7.35
C GLN A 146 -19.20 -11.13 -8.50
N TYR A 147 -18.71 -10.80 -9.69
CA TYR A 147 -19.51 -10.74 -10.91
C TYR A 147 -18.75 -11.36 -12.09
N GLU A 148 -19.50 -11.84 -13.07
CA GLU A 148 -18.95 -12.36 -14.32
C GLU A 148 -18.50 -11.21 -15.23
N ARG A 149 -17.44 -11.44 -15.99
CA ARG A 149 -16.85 -10.44 -16.89
C ARG A 149 -17.54 -10.42 -18.25
#